data_AF-A0A660WGJ9-F1
#
_entry.id   AF-A0A660WGJ9-F1
#
_cell.length_a   1.000
_cell.length_b   1.000
_cell.length_c   1.000
_cell.angle_alpha   90.00
_cell.angle_beta   90.00
_cell.angle_gamma   90.00
#
_symmetry.space_group_name_H-M   'P 1'
#
loop_
_entity.id
_entity.type
_entity.pdbx_description
1 polymer ?
#
loop_
_entity_poly.entity_id
_entity_poly.type
_entity_poly.pdbx_seq_one_letter_code
_entity_poly.pdbx_strand_id
1 'polypeptide(L)'
;MTPDPDITCDNAQENLVAYVQEEIGDRKLARKIEAHLAECEICRRQVAEIRRTFQMARETYHDFVPSEQVWKELLERLHRVGAGAGQGVLRNVQERLGPKSESPPPVAAPAPEARVAPRSRRMIAAVLSVAAIVVLVAGAALLLSLTRFRVVLKNGSQVSMRAPGDDRWLEMKPGGSIGVGASVRTETASFNVVLEYPDGSRIEMSPDTELKIVEEKAVKLERGELTADIMPSGAGFTVRTEFGDIEALGTRFTVSVSRRDLSTRLRVHEGRVRFTQGGVERIVEAGYESHAGRGMAPVEPRAFLKKPLGERYLTPECLDVSLSVFDGHGYRDHLSLEMPRIPSDAPLRVRFEVRNKTDRELTLPTGRTGGWEITLMVKEEASGGGGFLRKDVTTAGVMLTDKPSTRMEDKEVRIGPGQVYQFEYEIALERLRMLKGRKYDLVGSYCLVSSQAVAVEVK
;
A
#
# COMPACT_ATOMS: atom_id res chain seq x y z
N MET A 1 18.68 -4.43 -38.67
CA MET A 1 18.25 -5.69 -38.04
C MET A 1 16.92 -6.03 -38.67
N THR A 2 16.85 -7.08 -39.47
CA THR A 2 15.58 -7.59 -39.98
C THR A 2 14.80 -8.16 -38.78
N PRO A 3 13.51 -7.84 -38.63
CA PRO A 3 12.70 -8.35 -37.52
C PRO A 3 12.76 -9.87 -37.51
N ASP A 4 13.03 -10.43 -36.34
CA ASP A 4 12.99 -11.88 -36.11
C ASP A 4 11.52 -12.32 -36.27
N PRO A 5 11.17 -13.07 -37.32
CA PRO A 5 9.77 -13.34 -37.70
C PRO A 5 9.03 -14.26 -36.72
N ASP A 6 9.69 -14.69 -35.64
CA ASP A 6 9.21 -15.77 -34.79
C ASP A 6 8.13 -15.39 -33.78
N ILE A 7 7.88 -14.09 -33.51
CA ILE A 7 6.87 -13.69 -32.52
C ILE A 7 5.68 -12.97 -33.16
N THR A 8 4.58 -13.70 -33.26
CA THR A 8 3.29 -13.16 -33.71
C THR A 8 2.64 -12.32 -32.61
N CYS A 9 1.66 -11.47 -32.98
CA CYS A 9 0.89 -10.72 -31.99
C CYS A 9 0.22 -11.65 -30.97
N ASP A 10 -0.33 -12.78 -31.42
CA ASP A 10 -1.00 -13.74 -30.53
C ASP A 10 -0.04 -14.30 -29.47
N ASN A 11 1.17 -14.71 -29.89
CA ASN A 11 2.19 -15.22 -28.98
C ASN A 11 2.68 -14.13 -28.01
N ALA A 12 2.87 -12.90 -28.50
CA ALA A 12 3.21 -11.78 -27.64
C ALA A 12 2.11 -11.50 -26.60
N GLN A 13 0.84 -11.48 -27.04
CA GLN A 13 -0.34 -11.22 -26.20
C GLN A 13 -0.49 -12.20 -25.05
N GLU A 14 -0.26 -13.49 -25.29
CA GLU A 14 -0.28 -14.54 -24.25
C GLU A 14 0.75 -14.28 -23.13
N ASN A 15 1.83 -13.54 -23.43
CA ASN A 15 2.94 -13.32 -22.51
C ASN A 15 3.02 -11.89 -21.97
N LEU A 16 2.15 -10.95 -22.37
CA LEU A 16 2.26 -9.54 -21.96
C LEU A 16 2.10 -9.34 -20.45
N VAL A 17 1.23 -10.12 -19.79
CA VAL A 17 1.02 -10.01 -18.33
C VAL A 17 2.27 -10.44 -17.58
N ALA A 18 2.80 -11.63 -17.88
CA ALA A 18 4.04 -12.14 -17.29
C ALA A 18 5.23 -11.21 -17.60
N TYR A 19 5.28 -10.64 -18.81
CA TYR A 19 6.29 -9.66 -19.19
C TYR A 19 6.22 -8.39 -18.32
N VAL A 20 5.02 -7.82 -18.11
CA VAL A 20 4.81 -6.63 -17.27
C VAL A 20 5.16 -6.89 -15.81
N GLN A 21 4.92 -8.11 -15.31
CA GLN A 21 5.25 -8.51 -13.94
C GLN A 21 6.71 -8.97 -13.76
N GLU A 22 7.52 -8.96 -14.82
CA GLU A 22 8.90 -9.46 -14.83
C GLU A 22 9.02 -10.97 -14.48
N GLU A 23 7.98 -11.76 -14.72
CA GLU A 23 7.90 -13.19 -14.41
C GLU A 23 8.35 -14.11 -15.56
N ILE A 24 8.76 -13.53 -16.70
CA ILE A 24 9.28 -14.32 -17.82
C ILE A 24 10.68 -14.83 -17.48
N GLY A 25 10.75 -16.11 -17.08
CA GLY A 25 12.01 -16.78 -16.77
C GLY A 25 12.96 -16.95 -17.96
N ASP A 26 12.43 -16.99 -19.19
CA ASP A 26 13.24 -17.09 -20.42
C ASP A 26 13.64 -15.69 -20.94
N ARG A 27 14.91 -15.34 -20.73
CA ARG A 27 15.50 -14.08 -21.23
C ARG A 27 15.43 -13.92 -22.75
N LYS A 28 15.39 -15.01 -23.53
CA LYS A 28 15.25 -14.92 -24.99
C LYS A 28 13.83 -14.49 -25.37
N LEU A 29 12.83 -15.06 -24.72
CA LEU A 29 11.43 -14.70 -24.92
C LEU A 29 11.17 -13.24 -24.54
N ALA A 30 11.70 -12.76 -23.41
CA ALA A 30 11.58 -11.36 -23.00
C ALA A 30 12.15 -10.40 -24.06
N ARG A 31 13.33 -10.69 -24.63
CA ARG A 31 13.91 -9.90 -25.73
C ARG A 31 13.09 -9.95 -27.01
N LYS A 32 12.49 -11.10 -27.35
CA LYS A 32 11.59 -11.23 -28.51
C LYS A 32 10.33 -10.35 -28.31
N ILE A 33 9.75 -10.33 -27.11
CA ILE A 33 8.62 -9.47 -26.76
C ILE A 33 9.01 -7.99 -26.84
N GLU A 34 10.17 -7.59 -26.30
CA GLU A 34 10.68 -6.22 -26.42
C GLU A 34 10.82 -5.76 -27.88
N ALA A 35 11.41 -6.61 -28.72
CA ALA A 35 11.54 -6.34 -30.15
C ALA A 35 10.17 -6.20 -30.82
N HIS A 36 9.21 -7.07 -30.50
CA HIS A 36 7.84 -6.98 -31.01
C HIS A 36 7.12 -5.70 -30.58
N LEU A 37 7.26 -5.29 -29.31
CA LEU A 37 6.64 -4.07 -28.78
C LEU A 37 7.18 -2.79 -29.45
N ALA A 38 8.42 -2.84 -29.96
CA ALA A 38 9.00 -1.74 -30.72
C ALA A 38 8.29 -1.51 -32.08
N GLU A 39 7.70 -2.56 -32.65
CA GLU A 39 7.07 -2.52 -33.98
C GLU A 39 5.54 -2.59 -33.94
N CYS A 40 4.94 -3.21 -32.92
CA CYS A 40 3.49 -3.40 -32.81
C CYS A 40 2.84 -2.39 -31.85
N GLU A 41 2.06 -1.45 -32.41
CA GLU A 41 1.34 -0.44 -31.62
C GLU A 41 0.25 -1.04 -30.72
N ILE A 42 -0.42 -2.10 -31.18
CA ILE A 42 -1.53 -2.75 -30.45
C ILE A 42 -1.01 -3.37 -29.14
N CYS A 43 0.03 -4.20 -29.23
CA CYS A 43 0.64 -4.84 -28.05
C CYS A 43 1.25 -3.80 -27.09
N ARG A 44 1.82 -2.70 -27.63
CA ARG A 44 2.34 -1.59 -26.80
C ARG A 44 1.23 -0.90 -26.00
N ARG A 45 0.07 -0.67 -26.62
CA ARG A 45 -1.10 -0.09 -25.96
C ARG A 45 -1.62 -1.01 -24.85
N GLN A 46 -1.68 -2.32 -25.11
CA GLN A 46 -2.07 -3.32 -24.11
C GLN A 46 -1.09 -3.36 -22.93
N VAL A 47 0.23 -3.34 -23.16
CA VAL A 47 1.23 -3.26 -22.09
C VAL A 47 1.03 -2.01 -21.22
N ALA A 48 0.77 -0.86 -21.85
CA ALA A 48 0.49 0.38 -21.11
C ALA A 48 -0.78 0.28 -20.26
N GLU A 49 -1.83 -0.37 -20.75
CA GLU A 49 -3.09 -0.60 -20.03
C GLU A 49 -2.92 -1.59 -18.86
N ILE A 50 -2.20 -2.69 -19.08
CA ILE A 50 -1.86 -3.67 -18.04
C ILE A 50 -1.04 -2.99 -16.93
N ARG A 51 -0.03 -2.17 -17.28
CA ARG A 51 0.76 -1.41 -16.30
C ARG A 51 -0.09 -0.44 -15.49
N ARG A 52 -1.01 0.31 -16.12
CA ARG A 52 -1.95 1.20 -15.41
C ARG A 52 -2.84 0.42 -14.46
N THR A 53 -3.36 -0.73 -14.89
CA THR A 53 -4.20 -1.60 -14.06
C THR A 53 -3.46 -2.09 -12.83
N PHE A 54 -2.21 -2.56 -12.99
CA PHE A 54 -1.38 -2.97 -11.86
C PHE A 54 -1.03 -1.81 -10.94
N GLN A 55 -0.77 -0.62 -11.49
CA GLN A 55 -0.53 0.58 -10.68
C GLN A 55 -1.76 0.94 -9.85
N MET A 56 -2.95 1.00 -10.46
CA MET A 56 -4.20 1.27 -9.75
C MET A 56 -4.50 0.21 -8.69
N ALA A 57 -4.32 -1.08 -9.02
CA ALA A 57 -4.49 -2.16 -8.07
C ALA A 57 -3.51 -2.01 -6.91
N ARG A 58 -2.24 -1.69 -7.17
CA ARG A 58 -1.24 -1.49 -6.12
C ARG A 58 -1.58 -0.30 -5.22
N GLU A 59 -2.05 0.81 -5.79
CA GLU A 59 -2.52 1.98 -5.03
C GLU A 59 -3.78 1.66 -4.19
N THR A 60 -4.68 0.84 -4.72
CA THR A 60 -5.95 0.47 -4.04
C THR A 60 -5.77 -0.59 -2.97
N TYR A 61 -4.90 -1.58 -3.20
CA TYR A 61 -4.70 -2.74 -2.32
C TYR A 61 -3.52 -2.56 -1.34
N HIS A 62 -2.88 -1.39 -1.31
CA HIS A 62 -1.69 -1.14 -0.48
C HIS A 62 -1.94 -1.27 1.03
N ASP A 63 -3.20 -1.09 1.47
CA ASP A 63 -3.63 -1.24 2.87
C ASP A 63 -4.16 -2.63 3.22
N PHE A 64 -4.37 -3.51 2.24
CA PHE A 64 -4.88 -4.86 2.46
C PHE A 64 -3.74 -5.88 2.49
N VAL A 65 -2.87 -5.77 3.50
CA VAL A 65 -2.07 -6.91 3.95
C VAL A 65 -2.90 -7.59 5.04
N PRO A 66 -3.50 -8.77 4.79
CA PRO A 66 -4.17 -9.52 5.84
C PRO A 66 -3.22 -9.67 7.02
N SER A 67 -3.71 -9.49 8.25
CA SER A 67 -2.89 -9.69 9.44
C SER A 67 -2.26 -11.09 9.41
N GLU A 68 -1.13 -11.28 10.08
CA GLU A 68 -0.47 -12.59 10.18
C GLU A 68 -1.45 -13.69 10.65
N GLN A 69 -2.42 -13.31 11.48
CA GLN A 69 -3.49 -14.18 11.96
C GLN A 69 -4.47 -14.59 10.86
N VAL A 70 -4.88 -13.67 9.98
CA VAL A 70 -5.72 -13.98 8.80
C VAL A 70 -4.95 -14.84 7.80
N TRP A 71 -3.66 -14.58 7.60
CA TRP A 71 -2.82 -15.44 6.75
C TRP A 71 -2.70 -16.86 7.29
N LYS A 72 -2.48 -16.99 8.61
CA LYS A 72 -2.42 -18.29 9.27
C LYS A 72 -3.74 -19.04 9.14
N GLU A 73 -4.87 -18.37 9.33
CA GLU A 73 -6.20 -18.97 9.17
C GLU A 73 -6.47 -19.39 7.71
N LEU A 74 -6.06 -18.58 6.74
CA LEU A 74 -6.21 -18.88 5.31
C LEU A 74 -5.37 -20.10 4.91
N LEU A 75 -4.11 -20.17 5.38
CA LEU A 75 -3.22 -21.31 5.15
C LEU A 75 -3.77 -22.59 5.80
N GLU A 76 -4.29 -22.50 7.03
CA GLU A 76 -4.94 -23.64 7.69
C GLU A 76 -6.21 -24.11 6.96
N ARG A 77 -6.98 -23.20 6.36
CA ARG A 77 -8.12 -23.56 5.51
C ARG A 77 -7.67 -24.22 4.21
N LEU A 78 -6.66 -23.68 3.53
CA LEU A 78 -6.08 -24.28 2.33
C LEU A 78 -5.48 -25.66 2.60
N HIS A 79 -4.80 -25.85 3.73
CA HIS A 79 -4.29 -27.14 4.16
C HIS A 79 -5.41 -28.15 4.43
N ARG A 80 -6.54 -27.73 5.02
CA ARG A 80 -7.71 -28.60 5.21
C ARG A 80 -8.36 -29.02 3.90
N VAL A 81 -8.42 -28.12 2.91
CA VAL A 81 -8.93 -28.43 1.57
C VAL A 81 -7.95 -29.32 0.79
N GLY A 82 -6.64 -29.06 0.89
CA GLY A 82 -5.59 -29.85 0.24
C GLY A 82 -5.36 -31.23 0.88
N ALA A 83 -5.56 -31.36 2.20
CA ALA A 83 -5.41 -32.63 2.91
C ALA A 83 -6.48 -33.67 2.49
N GLY A 84 -7.62 -33.24 1.95
CA GLY A 84 -8.63 -34.13 1.36
C GLY A 84 -8.26 -34.64 -0.04
N ALA A 85 -7.39 -33.96 -0.78
CA ALA A 85 -7.08 -34.27 -2.18
C ALA A 85 -5.65 -34.85 -2.39
N GLY A 86 -4.71 -34.60 -1.49
CA GLY A 86 -3.28 -34.91 -1.68
C GLY A 86 -2.75 -36.20 -1.04
N GLN A 87 -3.50 -36.86 -0.14
CA GLN A 87 -2.97 -38.02 0.60
C GLN A 87 -2.72 -39.27 -0.25
N GLY A 88 -3.27 -39.36 -1.46
CA GLY A 88 -3.03 -40.48 -2.38
C GLY A 88 -1.66 -40.47 -3.06
N VAL A 89 -1.03 -39.30 -3.23
CA VAL A 89 0.16 -39.17 -4.08
C VAL A 89 1.47 -39.24 -3.28
N LEU A 90 1.51 -38.70 -2.06
CA LEU A 90 2.73 -38.71 -1.22
C LEU A 90 3.08 -40.09 -0.67
N ARG A 91 2.08 -40.97 -0.46
CA ARG A 91 2.32 -42.34 0.04
C ARG A 91 3.12 -43.20 -0.95
N ASN A 92 2.96 -42.98 -2.26
CA ASN A 92 3.69 -43.74 -3.29
C ASN A 92 5.15 -43.32 -3.48
N VAL A 93 5.54 -42.13 -3.03
CA VAL A 93 6.92 -41.63 -3.16
C VAL A 93 7.78 -42.06 -1.97
N GLN A 94 7.19 -42.12 -0.77
CA GLN A 94 7.92 -42.47 0.45
C GLN A 94 8.22 -43.97 0.56
N GLU A 95 7.44 -44.85 -0.08
CA GLU A 95 7.74 -46.28 -0.19
C GLU A 95 8.88 -46.61 -1.17
N ARG A 96 9.26 -45.68 -2.07
CA ARG A 96 10.32 -45.92 -3.07
C ARG A 96 11.70 -45.40 -2.70
N LEU A 97 11.85 -44.66 -1.59
CA LEU A 97 13.10 -44.00 -1.21
C LEU A 97 13.55 -44.37 0.22
N GLY A 98 13.47 -45.65 0.59
CA GLY A 98 14.07 -46.14 1.83
C GLY A 98 15.61 -46.03 1.78
N PRO A 99 16.27 -45.36 2.73
CA PRO A 99 17.73 -45.30 2.79
C PRO A 99 18.32 -46.62 3.31
N LYS A 100 19.33 -47.12 2.60
CA LYS A 100 20.16 -48.26 2.97
C LYS A 100 21.09 -47.83 4.12
N SER A 101 20.82 -48.33 5.32
CA SER A 101 21.63 -48.13 6.52
C SER A 101 22.94 -48.92 6.42
N GLU A 102 24.06 -48.23 6.20
CA GLU A 102 25.41 -48.77 6.44
C GLU A 102 25.89 -48.37 7.84
N SER A 103 26.24 -49.38 8.62
CA SER A 103 26.77 -49.27 9.99
C SER A 103 28.18 -48.64 10.00
N PRO A 104 28.53 -47.85 11.03
CA PRO A 104 29.90 -47.35 11.20
C PRO A 104 30.84 -48.44 11.77
N PRO A 105 32.13 -48.47 11.35
CA PRO A 105 33.15 -49.39 11.86
C PRO A 105 33.72 -48.94 13.22
N PRO A 106 34.43 -49.84 13.93
CA PRO A 106 34.73 -49.71 15.35
C PRO A 106 35.93 -48.80 15.68
N VAL A 107 35.84 -48.26 16.89
CA VAL A 107 36.79 -47.40 17.60
C VAL A 107 38.20 -47.99 17.66
N ALA A 108 39.20 -47.22 17.23
CA ALA A 108 40.62 -47.52 17.39
C ALA A 108 41.21 -46.88 18.67
N ALA A 109 42.15 -47.61 19.28
CA ALA A 109 42.79 -47.35 20.57
C ALA A 109 43.65 -46.06 20.63
N PRO A 110 43.87 -45.50 21.84
CA PRO A 110 44.70 -44.31 22.04
C PRO A 110 46.21 -44.61 21.94
N ALA A 111 46.93 -43.71 21.28
CA ALA A 111 48.38 -43.70 21.09
C ALA A 111 49.11 -42.98 22.26
N PRO A 112 50.41 -43.24 22.48
CA PRO A 112 51.12 -42.90 23.72
C PRO A 112 51.57 -41.45 23.84
N GLU A 113 51.65 -41.01 25.09
CA GLU A 113 51.99 -39.66 25.56
C GLU A 113 53.39 -39.21 25.14
N ALA A 114 53.45 -38.11 24.37
CA ALA A 114 54.68 -37.43 24.01
C ALA A 114 55.17 -36.53 25.15
N ARG A 115 56.41 -36.74 25.60
CA ARG A 115 57.09 -35.94 26.63
C ARG A 115 57.33 -34.52 26.12
N VAL A 116 56.77 -33.54 26.83
CA VAL A 116 56.90 -32.10 26.53
C VAL A 116 58.21 -31.57 27.11
N ALA A 117 59.09 -31.07 26.24
CA ALA A 117 60.29 -30.34 26.61
C ALA A 117 59.95 -28.95 27.20
N PRO A 118 60.73 -28.43 28.18
CA PRO A 118 60.44 -27.18 28.86
C PRO A 118 60.62 -25.99 27.91
N ARG A 119 59.52 -25.57 27.29
CA ARG A 119 59.44 -24.37 26.46
C ARG A 119 59.59 -23.12 27.31
N SER A 120 60.52 -22.26 26.91
CA SER A 120 60.93 -21.05 27.63
C SER A 120 59.75 -20.12 27.98
N ARG A 121 59.69 -19.70 29.25
CA ARG A 121 58.65 -18.81 29.81
C ARG A 121 58.53 -17.45 29.08
N ARG A 122 59.53 -17.05 28.28
CA ARG A 122 59.51 -15.79 27.51
C ARG A 122 58.57 -15.84 26.29
N MET A 123 58.32 -17.01 25.69
CA MET A 123 57.33 -17.10 24.60
C MET A 123 55.88 -17.00 25.09
N ILE A 124 55.59 -17.46 26.31
CA ILE A 124 54.22 -17.47 26.86
C ILE A 124 53.71 -16.04 27.09
N ALA A 125 54.58 -15.13 27.56
CA ALA A 125 54.23 -13.72 27.76
C ALA A 125 53.93 -12.98 26.44
N ALA A 126 54.67 -13.29 25.37
CA ALA A 126 54.44 -12.69 24.06
C ALA A 126 53.10 -13.16 23.44
N VAL A 127 52.75 -14.44 23.57
CA VAL A 127 51.50 -14.99 23.04
C VAL A 127 50.27 -14.45 23.77
N LEU A 128 50.34 -14.29 25.11
CA LEU A 128 49.24 -13.72 25.89
C LEU A 128 48.95 -12.25 25.54
N SER A 129 49.99 -11.48 25.21
CA SER A 129 49.85 -10.07 24.84
C SER A 129 49.09 -9.89 23.51
N VAL A 130 49.39 -10.73 22.52
CA VAL A 130 48.70 -10.70 21.22
C VAL A 130 47.24 -11.13 21.36
N ALA A 131 46.96 -12.17 22.17
CA ALA A 131 45.60 -12.63 22.41
C ALA A 131 44.71 -11.55 23.05
N ALA A 132 45.23 -10.79 24.03
CA ALA A 132 44.49 -9.71 24.68
C ALA A 132 44.12 -8.57 23.71
N ILE A 133 45.03 -8.19 22.81
CA ILE A 133 44.78 -7.17 21.79
C ILE A 133 43.69 -7.65 20.80
N VAL A 134 43.76 -8.91 20.37
CA VAL A 134 42.75 -9.49 19.47
C VAL A 134 41.36 -9.50 20.12
N VAL A 135 41.26 -9.87 21.41
CA VAL A 135 39.99 -9.84 22.15
C VAL A 135 39.45 -8.42 22.30
N LEU A 136 40.31 -7.42 22.57
CA LEU A 136 39.91 -6.02 22.67
C LEU A 136 39.40 -5.47 21.33
N VAL A 137 40.10 -5.76 20.24
CA VAL A 137 39.71 -5.32 18.89
C VAL A 137 38.43 -6.02 18.44
N ALA A 138 38.30 -7.33 18.68
CA ALA A 138 37.09 -8.08 18.38
C ALA A 138 35.90 -7.61 19.22
N GLY A 139 36.12 -7.33 20.52
CA GLY A 139 35.10 -6.79 21.42
C GLY A 139 34.62 -5.41 20.99
N ALA A 140 35.55 -4.52 20.63
CA ALA A 140 35.21 -3.18 20.12
C ALA A 140 34.46 -3.26 18.78
N ALA A 141 34.88 -4.13 17.86
CA ALA A 141 34.20 -4.34 16.59
C ALA A 141 32.78 -4.91 16.76
N LEU A 142 32.59 -5.83 17.72
CA LEU A 142 31.28 -6.39 18.04
C LEU A 142 30.34 -5.33 18.64
N LEU A 143 30.84 -4.52 19.58
CA LEU A 143 30.10 -3.39 20.17
C LEU A 143 29.66 -2.37 19.11
N LEU A 144 30.53 -2.04 18.15
CA LEU A 144 30.21 -1.15 17.02
C LEU A 144 29.26 -1.78 15.99
N SER A 145 29.12 -3.11 15.98
CA SER A 145 28.19 -3.80 15.09
C SER A 145 26.76 -3.79 15.61
N LEU A 146 26.55 -3.63 16.93
CA LEU A 146 25.23 -3.64 17.53
C LEU A 146 24.43 -2.36 17.27
N THR A 147 25.09 -1.28 16.87
CA THR A 147 24.45 0.03 16.62
C THR A 147 24.10 0.26 15.14
N ARG A 148 23.97 -0.80 14.34
CA ARG A 148 23.70 -0.69 12.90
C ARG A 148 22.23 -0.99 12.59
N PHE A 149 21.61 -0.10 11.86
CA PHE A 149 20.24 -0.27 11.36
C PHE A 149 20.29 -1.06 10.05
N ARG A 150 19.26 -1.88 9.79
CA ARG A 150 19.15 -2.60 8.52
C ARG A 150 18.07 -1.95 7.66
N VAL A 151 18.41 -1.66 6.41
CA VAL A 151 17.44 -1.18 5.42
C VAL A 151 16.83 -2.37 4.72
N VAL A 152 15.52 -2.47 4.80
CA VAL A 152 14.74 -3.42 4.02
C VAL A 152 14.01 -2.63 2.94
N LEU A 153 14.52 -2.69 1.72
CA LEU A 153 13.85 -2.10 0.57
C LEU A 153 12.85 -3.10 0.01
N LYS A 154 11.58 -2.70 -0.10
CA LYS A 154 10.61 -3.43 -0.92
C LYS A 154 10.79 -3.04 -2.39
N ASN A 155 10.67 -4.02 -3.28
CA ASN A 155 11.05 -3.98 -4.70
C ASN A 155 10.80 -2.64 -5.42
N GLY A 156 11.83 -2.15 -6.12
CA GLY A 156 11.74 -0.99 -7.04
C GLY A 156 11.95 0.38 -6.40
N SER A 157 12.19 0.48 -5.09
CA SER A 157 12.42 1.76 -4.42
C SER A 157 13.84 2.29 -4.65
N GLN A 158 13.95 3.54 -5.10
CA GLN A 158 15.21 4.28 -5.16
C GLN A 158 15.42 5.02 -3.84
N VAL A 159 16.39 4.55 -3.06
CA VAL A 159 16.76 5.17 -1.79
C VAL A 159 18.16 5.72 -1.91
N SER A 160 18.30 6.98 -1.53
CA SER A 160 19.60 7.61 -1.40
C SER A 160 19.95 7.78 0.06
N MET A 161 21.23 7.60 0.39
CA MET A 161 21.79 7.85 1.71
C MET A 161 22.97 8.79 1.61
N ARG A 162 23.08 9.67 2.60
CA ARG A 162 24.25 10.53 2.81
C ARG A 162 24.89 10.14 4.14
N ALA A 163 26.17 9.74 4.08
CA ALA A 163 26.92 9.37 5.26
C ALA A 163 27.17 10.60 6.17
N PRO A 164 27.42 10.41 7.49
CA PRO A 164 27.77 11.51 8.37
C PRO A 164 29.02 12.25 7.87
N GLY A 165 28.91 13.56 7.63
CA GLY A 165 30.02 14.39 7.15
C GLY A 165 30.32 14.29 5.66
N ASP A 166 29.57 13.50 4.90
CA ASP A 166 29.61 13.52 3.43
C ASP A 166 28.54 14.49 2.90
N ASP A 167 28.80 15.13 1.78
CA ASP A 167 27.87 16.02 1.08
C ASP A 167 27.13 15.30 -0.06
N ARG A 168 27.57 14.09 -0.43
CA ARG A 168 27.01 13.35 -1.55
C ARG A 168 25.95 12.35 -1.12
N TRP A 169 24.89 12.29 -1.92
CA TRP A 169 23.87 11.24 -1.83
C TRP A 169 24.33 10.04 -2.67
N LEU A 170 24.34 8.87 -2.04
CA LEU A 170 24.69 7.59 -2.65
C LEU A 170 23.46 6.68 -2.68
N GLU A 171 23.23 6.01 -3.80
CA GLU A 171 22.16 5.03 -3.91
C GLU A 171 22.41 3.85 -2.97
N MET A 172 21.38 3.49 -2.19
CA MET A 172 21.40 2.35 -1.28
C MET A 172 20.80 1.12 -1.96
N LYS A 173 21.50 -0.01 -1.81
CA LYS A 173 20.97 -1.32 -2.18
C LYS A 173 20.12 -1.91 -1.04
N PRO A 174 19.13 -2.77 -1.37
CA PRO A 174 18.39 -3.52 -0.36
C PRO A 174 19.33 -4.28 0.58
N GLY A 175 19.02 -4.28 1.88
CA GLY A 175 19.83 -4.93 2.91
C GLY A 175 21.05 -4.13 3.37
N GLY A 176 21.29 -2.94 2.82
CA GLY A 176 22.34 -2.04 3.30
C GLY A 176 22.15 -1.66 4.77
N SER A 177 23.25 -1.36 5.45
CA SER A 177 23.21 -0.87 6.83
C SER A 177 23.35 0.64 6.88
N ILE A 178 22.59 1.28 7.78
CA ILE A 178 22.73 2.71 8.07
C ILE A 178 23.32 2.85 9.47
N GLY A 179 24.12 3.90 9.68
CA GLY A 179 24.65 4.27 10.99
C GLY A 179 24.05 5.58 11.50
N VAL A 180 24.24 5.82 12.79
CA VAL A 180 23.88 7.10 13.42
C VAL A 180 24.58 8.26 12.71
N GLY A 181 23.86 9.37 12.52
CA GLY A 181 24.30 10.58 11.83
C GLY A 181 23.99 10.62 10.33
N ALA A 182 23.65 9.48 9.72
CA ALA A 182 23.35 9.41 8.30
C ALA A 182 21.97 10.02 7.97
N SER A 183 21.83 10.53 6.76
CA SER A 183 20.56 10.96 6.18
C SER A 183 20.08 9.95 5.14
N VAL A 184 18.77 9.75 5.07
CA VAL A 184 18.08 8.84 4.15
C VAL A 184 17.02 9.65 3.43
N ARG A 185 16.92 9.47 2.12
CA ARG A 185 15.92 10.12 1.29
C ARG A 185 15.25 9.12 0.36
N THR A 186 13.94 9.20 0.28
CA THR A 186 13.13 8.49 -0.73
C THR A 186 12.81 9.42 -1.90
N GLU A 187 12.86 8.91 -3.12
CA GLU A 187 12.44 9.67 -4.30
C GLU A 187 10.92 9.63 -4.49
N THR A 188 10.36 10.51 -5.31
CA THR A 188 8.91 10.65 -5.51
C THR A 188 8.25 9.38 -6.09
N ALA A 189 9.01 8.56 -6.83
CA ALA A 189 8.53 7.29 -7.39
C ALA A 189 8.79 6.09 -6.46
N SER A 190 9.37 6.30 -5.28
CA SER A 190 9.75 5.21 -4.37
C SER A 190 8.63 4.89 -3.41
N PHE A 191 8.17 3.64 -3.42
CA PHE A 191 7.08 3.18 -2.58
C PHE A 191 7.59 2.14 -1.58
N ASN A 192 7.41 2.41 -0.28
CA ASN A 192 7.62 1.48 0.83
C ASN A 192 9.09 1.18 1.15
N VAL A 193 9.77 2.18 1.69
CA VAL A 193 11.12 2.01 2.25
C VAL A 193 10.98 1.73 3.73
N VAL A 194 11.46 0.57 4.18
CA VAL A 194 11.35 0.17 5.59
C VAL A 194 12.73 0.15 6.22
N LEU A 195 12.89 0.92 7.30
CA LEU A 195 14.04 0.85 8.19
C LEU A 195 13.68 -0.08 9.34
N GLU A 196 14.46 -1.15 9.54
CA GLU A 196 14.27 -2.11 10.61
C GLU A 196 15.37 -1.94 11.66
N TYR A 197 14.94 -1.74 12.91
CA TYR A 197 15.82 -1.58 14.06
C TYR A 197 16.16 -2.95 14.66
N PRO A 198 17.30 -3.08 15.35
CA PRO A 198 17.68 -4.34 16.01
C PRO A 198 16.66 -4.85 17.04
N ASP A 199 15.86 -3.94 17.63
CA ASP A 199 14.80 -4.29 18.58
C ASP A 199 13.47 -4.72 17.93
N GLY A 200 13.43 -4.79 16.59
CA GLY A 200 12.26 -5.15 15.82
C GLY A 200 11.36 -3.97 15.45
N SER A 201 11.65 -2.75 15.92
CA SER A 201 10.91 -1.55 15.52
C SER A 201 11.07 -1.28 14.02
N ARG A 202 10.02 -0.79 13.37
CA ARG A 202 9.97 -0.53 11.93
C ARG A 202 9.56 0.90 11.64
N ILE A 203 10.25 1.52 10.70
CA ILE A 203 9.88 2.84 10.18
C ILE A 203 9.69 2.71 8.68
N GLU A 204 8.45 2.88 8.23
CA GLU A 204 8.09 2.96 6.83
C GLU A 204 8.10 4.42 6.38
N MET A 205 8.91 4.73 5.37
CA MET A 205 9.00 6.06 4.78
C MET A 205 8.15 6.14 3.52
N SER A 206 7.28 7.15 3.46
CA SER A 206 6.50 7.49 2.26
C SER A 206 7.40 8.10 1.17
N PRO A 207 6.91 8.27 -0.07
CA PRO A 207 7.64 9.01 -1.11
C PRO A 207 8.00 10.44 -0.68
N ASP A 208 9.07 11.01 -1.26
CA ASP A 208 9.59 12.36 -0.96
C ASP A 208 9.87 12.64 0.54
N THR A 209 10.34 11.62 1.24
CA THR A 209 10.66 11.68 2.67
C THR A 209 12.15 11.81 2.88
N GLU A 210 12.56 12.70 3.77
CA GLU A 210 13.96 12.88 4.19
C GLU A 210 14.08 12.76 5.71
N LEU A 211 14.86 11.78 6.14
CA LEU A 211 15.04 11.39 7.53
C LEU A 211 16.52 11.40 7.89
N LYS A 212 16.89 11.95 9.03
CA LYS A 212 18.24 11.86 9.60
C LYS A 212 18.21 11.01 10.86
N ILE A 213 19.11 10.04 10.96
CA ILE A 213 19.28 9.26 12.19
C ILE A 213 20.14 10.08 13.14
N VAL A 214 19.60 10.49 14.28
CA VAL A 214 20.31 11.38 15.21
C VAL A 214 20.96 10.58 16.33
N GLU A 215 20.23 9.61 16.88
CA GLU A 215 20.66 8.71 17.94
C GLU A 215 20.12 7.30 17.66
N GLU A 216 20.46 6.33 18.50
CA GLU A 216 20.00 4.94 18.33
C GLU A 216 18.47 4.80 18.35
N LYS A 217 17.79 5.63 19.15
CA LYS A 217 16.32 5.68 19.24
C LYS A 217 15.76 7.08 18.97
N ALA A 218 16.50 7.87 18.20
CA ALA A 218 16.01 9.18 17.78
C ALA A 218 16.29 9.44 16.30
N VAL A 219 15.24 9.83 15.58
CA VAL A 219 15.32 10.27 14.19
C VAL A 219 14.82 11.69 14.07
N LYS A 220 15.31 12.43 13.07
CA LYS A 220 14.82 13.75 12.71
C LYS A 220 14.18 13.67 11.34
N LEU A 221 12.88 13.95 11.26
CA LEU A 221 12.12 14.02 10.02
C LEU A 221 12.17 15.46 9.48
N GLU A 222 12.82 15.66 8.33
CA GLU A 222 13.01 16.99 7.74
C GLU A 222 11.92 17.36 6.72
N ARG A 223 11.28 16.37 6.10
CA ARG A 223 10.11 16.49 5.23
C ARG A 223 9.51 15.13 4.90
N GLY A 224 8.28 15.14 4.42
CA GLY A 224 7.58 13.95 3.95
C GLY A 224 6.78 13.31 5.07
N GLU A 225 6.64 11.99 5.01
CA GLU A 225 5.82 11.24 5.96
C GLU A 225 6.50 9.92 6.31
N LEU A 226 6.39 9.53 7.58
CA LEU A 226 6.76 8.19 8.02
C LEU A 226 5.66 7.59 8.88
N THR A 227 5.54 6.27 8.81
CA THR A 227 4.77 5.46 9.75
C THR A 227 5.74 4.62 10.57
N ALA A 228 5.69 4.81 11.89
CA ALA A 228 6.52 4.11 12.85
C ALA A 228 5.69 3.06 13.58
N ASP A 229 6.20 1.83 13.62
CA ASP A 229 5.72 0.72 14.42
C ASP A 229 6.83 0.36 15.41
N ILE A 230 6.74 0.94 16.61
CA ILE A 230 7.80 0.90 17.61
C ILE A 230 7.53 -0.22 18.59
N MET A 231 8.51 -1.10 18.78
CA MET A 231 8.42 -2.16 19.77
C MET A 231 8.49 -1.57 21.20
N PRO A 232 7.66 -2.07 22.15
CA PRO A 232 7.77 -1.67 23.54
C PRO A 232 9.18 -1.91 24.07
N SER A 233 9.81 -0.86 24.59
CA SER A 233 11.13 -0.94 25.21
C SER A 233 11.25 0.08 26.33
N GLY A 234 12.20 -0.14 27.25
CA GLY A 234 12.40 0.77 28.39
C GLY A 234 12.92 2.16 27.99
N ALA A 235 13.49 2.29 26.78
CA ALA A 235 13.94 3.55 26.22
C ALA A 235 12.97 3.99 25.12
N GLY A 236 12.38 5.18 25.26
CA GLY A 236 11.46 5.74 24.27
C GLY A 236 12.10 5.93 22.90
N PHE A 237 11.27 5.91 21.87
CA PHE A 237 11.64 6.27 20.51
C PHE A 237 11.19 7.71 20.22
N THR A 238 12.11 8.55 19.74
CA THR A 238 11.85 9.98 19.50
C THR A 238 11.90 10.31 18.02
N VAL A 239 10.83 10.91 17.48
CA VAL A 239 10.83 11.57 16.16
C VAL A 239 10.90 13.08 16.41
N ARG A 240 12.03 13.68 16.03
CA ARG A 240 12.24 15.13 16.07
C ARG A 240 11.79 15.74 14.74
N THR A 241 11.08 16.86 14.81
CA THR A 241 10.72 17.67 13.64
C THR A 241 11.13 19.11 13.87
N GLU A 242 11.05 19.97 12.86
CA GLU A 242 11.21 21.41 13.07
C GLU A 242 10.13 21.98 14.02
N PHE A 243 8.98 21.30 14.12
CA PHE A 243 7.81 21.74 14.86
C PHE A 243 7.55 20.89 16.11
N GLY A 244 8.59 20.31 16.71
CA GLY A 244 8.50 19.63 18.01
C GLY A 244 8.97 18.18 18.00
N ASP A 245 8.95 17.61 19.20
CA ASP A 245 9.43 16.27 19.52
C ASP A 245 8.27 15.32 19.82
N ILE A 246 8.32 14.13 19.23
CA ILE A 246 7.29 13.11 19.32
C ILE A 246 7.93 11.87 19.95
N GLU A 247 7.51 11.52 21.16
CA GLU A 247 8.08 10.41 21.94
C GLU A 247 7.07 9.27 22.12
N ALA A 248 7.52 8.06 21.80
CA ALA A 248 6.72 6.84 21.75
C ALA A 248 7.32 5.73 22.63
N LEU A 249 6.47 5.01 23.36
CA LEU A 249 6.83 3.86 24.19
C LEU A 249 6.04 2.63 23.77
N GLY A 250 6.38 2.05 22.61
CA GLY A 250 5.66 0.89 22.08
C GLY A 250 4.34 1.27 21.42
N THR A 251 4.40 1.92 20.26
CA THR A 251 3.22 2.52 19.61
C THR A 251 3.31 2.46 18.10
N ARG A 252 2.14 2.46 17.44
CA ARG A 252 2.05 2.64 15.99
C ARG A 252 1.46 4.02 15.67
N PHE A 253 2.21 4.83 14.92
CA PHE A 253 1.82 6.21 14.62
C PHE A 253 2.39 6.69 13.28
N THR A 254 1.77 7.71 12.70
CA THR A 254 2.23 8.37 11.47
C THR A 254 2.58 9.82 11.78
N VAL A 255 3.71 10.28 11.27
CA VAL A 255 4.17 11.67 11.35
C VAL A 255 4.37 12.21 9.95
N SER A 256 3.72 13.33 9.64
CA SER A 256 3.95 14.06 8.39
C SER A 256 4.45 15.48 8.66
N VAL A 257 5.44 15.90 7.88
CA VAL A 257 6.04 17.23 7.91
C VAL A 257 5.83 17.90 6.56
N SER A 258 4.96 18.91 6.53
CA SER A 258 4.70 19.72 5.34
C SER A 258 5.58 20.97 5.37
N ARG A 259 6.51 21.08 4.41
CA ARG A 259 7.29 22.31 4.21
C ARG A 259 6.45 23.46 3.67
N ARG A 260 5.36 23.15 2.96
CA ARG A 260 4.44 24.15 2.42
C ARG A 260 3.64 24.83 3.53
N ASP A 261 3.13 24.02 4.46
CA ASP A 261 2.27 24.50 5.54
C ASP A 261 3.05 24.85 6.82
N LEU A 262 4.36 24.58 6.84
CA LEU A 262 5.25 24.76 7.98
C LEU A 262 4.68 24.12 9.25
N SER A 263 4.27 22.86 9.10
CA SER A 263 3.58 22.11 10.15
C SER A 263 3.99 20.65 10.22
N THR A 264 3.95 20.10 11.44
CA THR A 264 4.00 18.67 11.73
C THR A 264 2.60 18.19 12.10
N ARG A 265 2.16 17.06 11.54
CA ARG A 265 0.94 16.36 11.94
C ARG A 265 1.30 14.98 12.49
N LEU A 266 0.76 14.65 13.65
CA LEU A 266 0.89 13.36 14.32
C LEU A 266 -0.47 12.66 14.33
N ARG A 267 -0.53 11.42 13.85
CA ARG A 267 -1.69 10.53 13.96
C ARG A 267 -1.29 9.27 14.71
N VAL A 268 -2.02 8.92 15.75
CA VAL A 268 -1.72 7.73 16.56
C VAL A 268 -2.71 6.63 16.22
N HIS A 269 -2.21 5.49 15.73
CA HIS A 269 -3.03 4.34 15.38
C HIS A 269 -3.22 3.41 16.58
N GLU A 270 -2.15 3.19 17.34
CA GLU A 270 -2.12 2.30 18.51
C GLU A 270 -1.24 2.88 19.62
N GLY A 271 -1.69 2.72 20.87
CA GLY A 271 -0.99 3.21 22.05
C GLY A 271 -1.18 4.70 22.30
N ARG A 272 -0.14 5.37 22.82
CA ARG A 272 -0.16 6.79 23.18
C ARG A 272 1.20 7.43 22.94
N VAL A 273 1.19 8.63 22.38
CA VAL A 273 2.41 9.35 21.97
C VAL A 273 2.43 10.70 22.64
N ARG A 274 3.58 11.09 23.19
CA ARG A 274 3.83 12.42 23.74
C ARG A 274 4.29 13.35 22.62
N PHE A 275 3.60 14.46 22.40
CA PHE A 275 3.97 15.49 21.44
C PHE A 275 4.29 16.80 22.17
N THR A 276 5.53 17.25 22.08
CA THR A 276 6.04 18.43 22.81
C THR A 276 6.56 19.49 21.84
N GLN A 277 6.13 20.74 22.02
CA GLN A 277 6.72 21.90 21.34
C GLN A 277 6.61 23.15 22.21
N GLY A 278 7.70 23.92 22.30
CA GLY A 278 7.71 25.18 23.06
C GLY A 278 7.39 25.01 24.55
N GLY A 279 7.73 23.86 25.13
CA GLY A 279 7.43 23.53 26.53
C GLY A 279 5.99 23.09 26.80
N VAL A 280 5.12 23.06 25.78
CA VAL A 280 3.77 22.52 25.90
C VAL A 280 3.77 21.06 25.45
N GLU A 281 3.27 20.19 26.34
CA GLU A 281 3.12 18.76 26.11
C GLU A 281 1.65 18.39 25.83
N ARG A 282 1.43 17.52 24.86
CA ARG A 282 0.14 16.86 24.60
C ARG A 282 0.33 15.36 24.51
N ILE A 283 -0.56 14.60 25.15
CA ILE A 283 -0.66 13.16 24.96
C ILE A 283 -1.70 12.89 23.89
N VAL A 284 -1.29 12.23 22.80
CA VAL A 284 -2.17 11.82 21.70
C VAL A 284 -2.41 10.32 21.81
N GLU A 285 -3.66 9.92 21.97
CA GLU A 285 -4.06 8.52 22.09
C GLU A 285 -4.46 7.90 20.75
N ALA A 286 -4.54 6.58 20.70
CA ALA A 286 -5.01 5.84 19.54
C ALA A 286 -6.35 6.37 18.99
N GLY A 287 -6.42 6.60 17.68
CA GLY A 287 -7.59 7.18 17.01
C GLY A 287 -7.63 8.71 17.04
N TYR A 288 -6.63 9.38 17.63
CA TYR A 288 -6.52 10.83 17.66
C TYR A 288 -5.33 11.34 16.86
N GLU A 289 -5.47 12.58 16.39
CA GLU A 289 -4.43 13.33 15.73
C GLU A 289 -4.22 14.68 16.41
N SER A 290 -2.99 15.19 16.34
CA SER A 290 -2.61 16.53 16.75
C SER A 290 -1.69 17.12 15.68
N HIS A 291 -1.63 18.43 15.61
CA HIS A 291 -0.71 19.13 14.72
C HIS A 291 -0.07 20.30 15.46
N ALA A 292 1.12 20.64 15.01
CA ALA A 292 1.87 21.77 15.54
C ALA A 292 2.60 22.45 14.37
N GLY A 293 2.85 23.75 14.49
CA GLY A 293 3.41 24.55 13.41
C GLY A 293 4.40 25.56 13.95
N ARG A 294 4.92 26.42 13.07
CA ARG A 294 5.91 27.42 13.47
C ARG A 294 5.39 28.33 14.59
N GLY A 295 5.98 28.22 15.78
CA GLY A 295 5.60 29.02 16.96
C GLY A 295 4.25 28.63 17.60
N MET A 296 3.59 27.59 17.11
CA MET A 296 2.32 27.11 17.66
C MET A 296 2.56 25.83 18.44
N ALA A 297 2.17 25.80 19.72
CA ALA A 297 2.16 24.58 20.51
C ALA A 297 1.26 23.49 19.87
N PRO A 298 1.44 22.20 20.22
CA PRO A 298 0.61 21.15 19.69
C PRO A 298 -0.85 21.38 20.07
N VAL A 299 -1.73 21.34 19.07
CA VAL A 299 -3.17 21.56 19.25
C VAL A 299 -3.78 20.40 20.03
N GLU A 300 -4.85 20.68 20.80
CA GLU A 300 -5.60 19.64 21.50
C GLU A 300 -5.96 18.47 20.56
N PRO A 301 -5.70 17.22 20.96
CA PRO A 301 -5.96 16.06 20.12
C PRO A 301 -7.42 16.01 19.66
N ARG A 302 -7.63 15.69 18.39
CA ARG A 302 -8.96 15.49 17.81
C ARG A 302 -9.04 14.11 17.22
N ALA A 303 -10.19 13.46 17.33
CA ALA A 303 -10.39 12.17 16.68
C ALA A 303 -10.22 12.35 15.17
N PHE A 304 -9.25 11.66 14.56
CA PHE A 304 -9.30 11.47 13.13
C PHE A 304 -10.29 10.34 12.91
N LEU A 305 -11.33 10.59 12.11
CA LEU A 305 -12.35 9.59 11.82
C LEU A 305 -11.64 8.34 11.29
N LYS A 306 -11.48 7.31 12.14
CA LYS A 306 -11.59 5.94 11.65
C LYS A 306 -12.96 5.94 11.01
N LYS A 307 -13.06 6.09 9.69
CA LYS A 307 -14.27 5.71 8.99
C LYS A 307 -14.50 4.28 9.46
N PRO A 308 -15.52 3.98 10.30
CA PRO A 308 -15.72 2.60 10.71
C PRO A 308 -15.99 1.85 9.41
N LEU A 309 -15.07 0.96 9.05
CA LEU A 309 -15.35 -0.09 8.08
C LEU A 309 -16.42 -0.97 8.75
N GLY A 310 -17.68 -0.72 8.41
CA GLY A 310 -18.81 -1.56 8.78
C GLY A 310 -19.66 -1.04 9.95
N GLU A 311 -20.97 -1.25 9.76
CA GLU A 311 -22.07 -1.10 10.72
C GLU A 311 -22.63 0.30 10.95
N ARG A 312 -23.32 0.81 9.92
CA ARG A 312 -24.57 1.55 10.13
C ARG A 312 -25.72 0.73 9.57
N TYR A 313 -26.60 0.25 10.43
CA TYR A 313 -27.95 -0.16 10.04
C TYR A 313 -28.70 1.10 9.58
N LEU A 314 -29.01 1.20 8.29
CA LEU A 314 -29.89 2.24 7.75
C LEU A 314 -31.31 1.66 7.67
N THR A 315 -32.29 2.41 8.15
CA THR A 315 -33.72 2.11 7.97
C THR A 315 -34.11 2.26 6.50
N PRO A 316 -35.16 1.56 6.02
CA PRO A 316 -35.40 1.34 4.58
C PRO A 316 -35.80 2.56 3.74
N GLU A 317 -35.93 3.76 4.32
CA GLU A 317 -36.70 4.82 3.66
C GLU A 317 -35.89 5.91 2.95
N CYS A 318 -34.59 6.10 3.21
CA CYS A 318 -33.72 6.97 2.40
C CYS A 318 -32.24 6.67 2.70
N LEU A 319 -31.45 6.39 1.66
CA LEU A 319 -29.99 6.32 1.73
C LEU A 319 -29.44 7.71 1.38
N ASP A 320 -29.13 8.53 2.39
CA ASP A 320 -28.40 9.78 2.19
C ASP A 320 -26.90 9.49 2.16
N VAL A 321 -26.28 9.70 0.99
CA VAL A 321 -24.83 9.65 0.81
C VAL A 321 -24.33 11.10 0.71
N SER A 322 -23.09 11.36 1.12
CA SER A 322 -22.46 12.68 0.97
C SER A 322 -21.02 12.46 0.54
N LEU A 323 -20.63 12.99 -0.62
CA LEU A 323 -19.27 12.97 -1.14
C LEU A 323 -18.62 14.35 -1.03
N SER A 324 -17.30 14.40 -1.17
CA SER A 324 -16.53 15.63 -1.35
C SER A 324 -15.41 15.35 -2.35
N VAL A 325 -15.28 16.17 -3.39
CA VAL A 325 -14.26 16.04 -4.45
C VAL A 325 -13.23 17.16 -4.29
N PHE A 326 -11.95 16.84 -4.50
CA PHE A 326 -10.83 17.79 -4.53
C PHE A 326 -10.22 17.85 -5.94
N ASP A 327 -9.71 19.02 -6.31
CA ASP A 327 -9.29 19.40 -7.67
C ASP A 327 -7.87 18.93 -8.04
N GLY A 328 -7.65 18.66 -9.34
CA GLY A 328 -6.32 18.67 -9.97
C GLY A 328 -5.90 17.42 -10.77
N HIS A 329 -6.15 17.46 -12.08
CA HIS A 329 -5.60 16.62 -13.17
C HIS A 329 -6.14 15.19 -13.37
N GLY A 330 -7.09 15.05 -14.30
CA GLY A 330 -7.16 13.91 -15.23
C GLY A 330 -7.37 12.51 -14.63
N TYR A 331 -8.05 12.41 -13.48
CA TYR A 331 -8.42 11.12 -12.89
C TYR A 331 -9.82 10.67 -13.33
N ARG A 332 -9.96 9.38 -13.63
CA ARG A 332 -11.25 8.68 -13.62
C ARG A 332 -11.47 8.21 -12.18
N ASP A 333 -12.33 8.91 -11.46
CA ASP A 333 -12.68 8.48 -10.11
C ASP A 333 -13.78 7.41 -10.15
N HIS A 334 -13.48 6.27 -9.53
CA HIS A 334 -14.44 5.18 -9.35
C HIS A 334 -15.10 5.31 -7.98
N LEU A 335 -16.43 5.42 -7.96
CA LEU A 335 -17.21 5.37 -6.73
C LEU A 335 -17.72 3.93 -6.51
N SER A 336 -17.19 3.25 -5.51
CA SER A 336 -17.66 1.92 -5.09
C SER A 336 -18.52 2.07 -3.84
N LEU A 337 -19.81 1.69 -3.93
CA LEU A 337 -20.75 1.69 -2.80
C LEU A 337 -21.11 0.24 -2.46
N GLU A 338 -20.90 -0.15 -1.20
CA GLU A 338 -21.45 -1.40 -0.67
C GLU A 338 -22.87 -1.12 -0.13
N MET A 339 -23.87 -1.84 -0.64
CA MET A 339 -25.25 -1.67 -0.19
C MET A 339 -25.71 -2.82 0.71
N PRO A 340 -26.59 -2.56 1.70
CA PRO A 340 -27.25 -3.61 2.45
C PRO A 340 -28.21 -4.42 1.56
N ARG A 341 -28.61 -5.62 2.02
CA ARG A 341 -29.54 -6.50 1.28
C ARG A 341 -30.85 -5.77 0.96
N ILE A 342 -31.16 -5.68 -0.33
CA ILE A 342 -32.42 -5.08 -0.82
C ILE A 342 -33.57 -6.10 -0.60
N PRO A 343 -34.67 -5.73 0.07
CA PRO A 343 -35.88 -6.57 0.13
C PRO A 343 -36.50 -6.72 -1.27
N SER A 344 -36.98 -7.92 -1.59
CA SER A 344 -36.96 -8.44 -2.97
C SER A 344 -37.89 -7.79 -4.00
N ASP A 345 -38.75 -6.85 -3.61
CA ASP A 345 -39.90 -6.46 -4.43
C ASP A 345 -40.08 -4.93 -4.59
N ALA A 346 -39.24 -4.10 -3.97
CA ALA A 346 -39.33 -2.64 -4.06
C ALA A 346 -38.39 -2.07 -5.14
N PRO A 347 -38.86 -1.16 -6.03
CA PRO A 347 -38.01 -0.54 -7.04
C PRO A 347 -36.82 0.17 -6.38
N LEU A 348 -35.62 -0.04 -6.91
CA LEU A 348 -34.43 0.65 -6.42
C LEU A 348 -34.46 2.07 -6.97
N ARG A 349 -34.66 3.05 -6.07
CA ARG A 349 -34.50 4.46 -6.39
C ARG A 349 -33.14 4.92 -5.92
N VAL A 350 -32.35 5.45 -6.84
CA VAL A 350 -31.06 6.04 -6.55
C VAL A 350 -31.16 7.54 -6.80
N ARG A 351 -30.88 8.33 -5.76
CA ARG A 351 -30.84 9.78 -5.82
C ARG A 351 -29.40 10.23 -5.71
N PHE A 352 -28.99 11.15 -6.58
CA PHE A 352 -27.70 11.82 -6.47
C PHE A 352 -27.93 13.34 -6.54
N GLU A 353 -27.28 14.10 -5.66
CA GLU A 353 -27.21 15.55 -5.76
C GLU A 353 -25.89 15.97 -6.39
N VAL A 354 -25.91 16.88 -7.35
CA VAL A 354 -24.73 17.49 -7.97
C VAL A 354 -24.73 18.96 -7.60
N ARG A 355 -23.75 19.39 -6.82
CA ARG A 355 -23.56 20.79 -6.45
C ARG A 355 -22.39 21.40 -7.21
N ASN A 356 -22.66 22.51 -7.89
CA ASN A 356 -21.62 23.32 -8.51
C ASN A 356 -20.92 24.19 -7.45
N LYS A 357 -19.67 23.86 -7.12
CA LYS A 357 -18.83 24.65 -6.19
C LYS A 357 -17.99 25.72 -6.89
N THR A 358 -18.08 25.83 -8.21
CA THR A 358 -17.34 26.83 -8.98
C THR A 358 -18.10 28.17 -9.01
N ASP A 359 -17.39 29.23 -9.37
CA ASP A 359 -17.93 30.56 -9.61
C ASP A 359 -18.50 30.73 -11.04
N ARG A 360 -18.56 29.64 -11.82
CA ARG A 360 -19.01 29.64 -13.22
C ARG A 360 -20.19 28.69 -13.43
N GLU A 361 -20.97 28.94 -14.47
CA GLU A 361 -22.03 28.03 -14.90
C GLU A 361 -21.42 26.76 -15.51
N LEU A 362 -21.87 25.59 -15.06
CA LEU A 362 -21.46 24.30 -15.60
C LEU A 362 -22.48 23.85 -16.64
N THR A 363 -22.02 23.49 -17.83
CA THR A 363 -22.88 22.91 -18.86
C THR A 363 -22.59 21.41 -18.95
N LEU A 364 -23.62 20.61 -18.66
CA LEU A 364 -23.56 19.16 -18.64
C LEU A 364 -24.24 18.61 -19.91
N PRO A 365 -23.52 17.91 -20.80
CA PRO A 365 -24.14 17.31 -21.98
C PRO A 365 -25.11 16.19 -21.57
N THR A 366 -26.27 16.12 -22.23
CA THR A 366 -27.28 15.05 -22.04
C THR A 366 -27.46 14.15 -23.27
N GLY A 367 -26.70 14.40 -24.34
CA GLY A 367 -26.78 13.66 -25.61
C GLY A 367 -25.97 12.36 -25.67
N ARG A 368 -26.29 11.50 -26.65
CA ARG A 368 -25.67 10.16 -26.88
C ARG A 368 -24.14 10.15 -27.03
N THR A 369 -23.53 11.27 -27.42
CA THR A 369 -22.08 11.40 -27.64
C THR A 369 -21.33 11.99 -26.44
N GLY A 370 -22.06 12.35 -25.37
CA GLY A 370 -21.53 12.87 -24.11
C GLY A 370 -22.40 12.46 -22.93
N GLY A 371 -22.85 11.20 -22.92
CA GLY A 371 -23.80 10.70 -21.93
C GLY A 371 -23.15 10.38 -20.60
N TRP A 372 -23.96 10.47 -19.54
CA TRP A 372 -23.63 9.95 -18.22
C TRP A 372 -23.82 8.44 -18.27
N GLU A 373 -22.73 7.69 -18.12
CA GLU A 373 -22.81 6.24 -18.00
C GLU A 373 -22.71 5.86 -16.52
N ILE A 374 -23.87 5.60 -15.91
CA ILE A 374 -23.91 4.91 -14.61
C ILE A 374 -23.79 3.43 -14.92
N THR A 375 -22.57 2.91 -14.93
CA THR A 375 -22.36 1.46 -14.98
C THR A 375 -22.75 0.90 -13.62
N LEU A 376 -23.48 -0.23 -13.60
CA LEU A 376 -23.80 -0.98 -12.40
C LEU A 376 -22.96 -2.25 -12.42
N MET A 377 -21.84 -2.27 -11.69
CA MET A 377 -21.06 -3.51 -11.57
C MET A 377 -21.55 -4.33 -10.40
N VAL A 378 -21.99 -5.55 -10.69
CA VAL A 378 -22.53 -6.48 -9.70
C VAL A 378 -21.44 -7.51 -9.36
N LYS A 379 -20.94 -7.48 -8.12
CA LYS A 379 -19.99 -8.49 -7.63
C LYS A 379 -20.76 -9.67 -7.03
N GLU A 380 -20.51 -10.86 -7.56
CA GLU A 380 -21.09 -12.10 -7.03
C GLU A 380 -20.13 -12.69 -6.00
N GLU A 381 -20.53 -12.74 -4.72
CA GLU A 381 -19.87 -13.59 -3.73
C GLU A 381 -20.24 -15.06 -4.02
N ALA A 382 -19.59 -15.65 -5.02
CA ALA A 382 -19.63 -17.09 -5.19
C ALA A 382 -18.82 -17.73 -4.07
N SER A 383 -19.37 -18.75 -3.42
CA SER A 383 -18.76 -19.53 -2.33
C SER A 383 -17.54 -20.37 -2.74
N GLY A 384 -16.74 -19.94 -3.72
CA GLY A 384 -15.58 -20.70 -4.19
C GLY A 384 -14.80 -20.19 -5.39
N GLY A 385 -14.96 -18.93 -5.83
CA GLY A 385 -14.12 -18.40 -6.92
C GLY A 385 -14.53 -17.00 -7.33
N GLY A 386 -13.65 -16.01 -7.07
CA GLY A 386 -13.88 -14.61 -7.41
C GLY A 386 -13.74 -14.36 -8.91
N GLY A 387 -14.85 -14.35 -9.63
CA GLY A 387 -14.95 -13.85 -11.00
C GLY A 387 -15.90 -12.65 -11.04
N PHE A 388 -15.52 -11.58 -11.74
CA PHE A 388 -16.42 -10.46 -12.01
C PHE A 388 -17.28 -10.77 -13.22
N LEU A 389 -18.61 -10.72 -13.08
CA LEU A 389 -19.54 -10.80 -14.19
C LEU A 389 -19.80 -9.38 -14.70
N ARG A 390 -19.06 -8.96 -15.73
CA ARG A 390 -19.37 -7.73 -16.46
C ARG A 390 -20.58 -8.01 -17.37
N LYS A 391 -21.73 -7.44 -17.03
CA LYS A 391 -22.89 -7.37 -17.93
C LYS A 391 -23.17 -5.93 -18.26
N ASP A 392 -23.01 -5.57 -19.53
CA ASP A 392 -23.36 -4.25 -20.02
C ASP A 392 -24.90 -4.12 -20.02
N VAL A 393 -25.46 -3.49 -18.98
CA VAL A 393 -26.88 -3.15 -18.97
C VAL A 393 -27.06 -1.88 -19.78
N THR A 394 -27.49 -2.03 -21.03
CA THR A 394 -27.69 -0.90 -21.95
C THR A 394 -28.84 0.01 -21.49
N THR A 395 -28.56 1.32 -21.58
CA THR A 395 -29.42 2.52 -21.51
C THR A 395 -30.91 2.27 -21.22
N ALA A 396 -31.38 2.70 -20.05
CA ALA A 396 -32.80 2.91 -19.77
C ALA A 396 -33.08 4.42 -19.65
N GLY A 397 -34.12 4.89 -20.32
CA GLY A 397 -34.49 6.31 -20.38
C GLY A 397 -34.91 6.87 -19.02
N VAL A 398 -34.57 8.14 -18.79
CA VAL A 398 -34.89 8.90 -17.57
C VAL A 398 -36.36 9.33 -17.60
N MET A 399 -37.12 9.08 -16.53
CA MET A 399 -38.38 9.78 -16.27
C MET A 399 -38.16 10.76 -15.12
N LEU A 400 -38.31 12.06 -15.40
CA LEU A 400 -38.32 13.11 -14.39
C LEU A 400 -39.75 13.26 -13.86
N THR A 401 -39.93 13.20 -12.54
CA THR A 401 -41.18 13.63 -11.89
C THR A 401 -40.99 15.00 -11.23
N ASP A 402 -41.75 15.92 -11.79
CA ASP A 402 -42.12 17.29 -11.42
C ASP A 402 -41.13 18.50 -11.48
N LYS A 403 -41.72 19.56 -12.03
CA LYS A 403 -41.22 20.81 -12.65
C LYS A 403 -40.57 21.82 -11.67
N PRO A 404 -39.68 22.73 -12.14
CA PRO A 404 -39.90 23.60 -13.30
C PRO A 404 -39.11 23.23 -14.57
N SER A 405 -39.89 23.13 -15.64
CA SER A 405 -39.55 23.20 -17.08
C SER A 405 -38.06 23.11 -17.48
N THR A 406 -37.57 21.89 -17.63
CA THR A 406 -36.59 21.62 -18.70
C THR A 406 -37.15 20.42 -19.48
N ARG A 407 -37.62 20.66 -20.71
CA ARG A 407 -38.05 19.57 -21.59
C ARG A 407 -36.80 18.79 -21.98
N MET A 408 -36.90 17.48 -22.08
CA MET A 408 -35.85 16.57 -22.55
C MET A 408 -35.33 16.85 -24.00
N GLU A 409 -35.78 17.93 -24.62
CA GLU A 409 -35.26 18.43 -25.90
C GLU A 409 -33.97 19.25 -25.72
N ASP A 410 -33.68 19.70 -24.49
CA ASP A 410 -32.46 20.43 -24.18
C ASP A 410 -31.27 19.46 -24.07
N LYS A 411 -30.38 19.55 -25.07
CA LYS A 411 -29.16 18.73 -25.22
C LYS A 411 -28.11 18.96 -24.11
N GLU A 412 -28.38 19.90 -23.21
CA GLU A 412 -27.48 20.40 -22.18
C GLU A 412 -28.25 20.77 -20.91
N VAL A 413 -27.77 20.36 -19.74
CA VAL A 413 -28.24 20.83 -18.42
C VAL A 413 -27.24 21.86 -17.92
N ARG A 414 -27.69 23.08 -17.63
CA ARG A 414 -26.84 24.15 -17.08
C ARG A 414 -27.03 24.26 -15.57
N ILE A 415 -25.94 24.20 -14.82
CA ILE A 415 -25.91 24.33 -13.36
C ILE A 415 -25.14 25.61 -13.01
N GLY A 416 -25.84 26.65 -12.58
CA GLY A 416 -25.24 27.89 -12.13
C GLY A 416 -24.40 27.73 -10.86
N PRO A 417 -23.52 28.71 -10.54
CA PRO A 417 -22.72 28.71 -9.31
C PRO A 417 -23.56 28.50 -8.05
N GLY A 418 -23.16 27.54 -7.20
CA GLY A 418 -23.86 27.22 -5.96
C GLY A 418 -25.20 26.49 -6.11
N GLN A 419 -25.67 26.26 -7.34
CA GLN A 419 -26.89 25.48 -7.57
C GLN A 419 -26.65 23.98 -7.29
N VAL A 420 -27.71 23.33 -6.83
CA VAL A 420 -27.78 21.89 -6.57
C VAL A 420 -28.80 21.31 -7.52
N TYR A 421 -28.39 20.29 -8.28
CA TYR A 421 -29.27 19.52 -9.16
C TYR A 421 -29.44 18.13 -8.59
N GLN A 422 -30.69 17.67 -8.51
CA GLN A 422 -31.01 16.32 -8.06
C GLN A 422 -31.34 15.46 -9.27
N PHE A 423 -30.69 14.30 -9.36
CA PHE A 423 -31.02 13.26 -10.33
C PHE A 423 -31.65 12.10 -9.57
N GLU A 424 -32.84 11.67 -9.99
CA GLU A 424 -33.51 10.49 -9.46
C GLU A 424 -33.65 9.44 -10.56
N TYR A 425 -33.13 8.24 -10.29
CA TYR A 425 -33.18 7.09 -11.19
C TYR A 425 -34.00 5.99 -10.54
N GLU A 426 -35.05 5.55 -11.20
CA GLU A 426 -35.79 4.34 -10.82
C GLU A 426 -35.33 3.16 -11.68
N ILE A 427 -34.69 2.18 -11.05
CA ILE A 427 -34.22 0.97 -11.74
C ILE A 427 -35.34 -0.07 -11.69
N ALA A 428 -36.00 -0.29 -12.83
CA ALA A 428 -37.05 -1.29 -12.95
C ALA A 428 -36.51 -2.71 -12.64
N LEU A 429 -37.04 -3.32 -11.57
CA LEU A 429 -36.61 -4.62 -11.05
C LEU A 429 -36.79 -5.79 -12.03
N GLU A 430 -37.57 -5.65 -13.10
CA GLU A 430 -37.74 -6.72 -14.10
C GLU A 430 -36.41 -7.14 -14.72
N ARG A 431 -35.45 -6.22 -14.83
CA ARG A 431 -34.07 -6.49 -15.27
C ARG A 431 -33.18 -7.09 -14.18
N LEU A 432 -33.60 -6.99 -12.92
CA LEU A 432 -32.88 -7.48 -11.74
C LEU A 432 -33.47 -8.79 -11.18
N ARG A 433 -34.50 -9.38 -11.80
CA ARG A 433 -35.11 -10.66 -11.35
C ARG A 433 -34.11 -11.82 -11.26
N MET A 434 -33.03 -11.79 -12.04
CA MET A 434 -31.94 -12.78 -11.97
C MET A 434 -31.04 -12.61 -10.73
N LEU A 435 -31.25 -11.56 -9.94
CA LEU A 435 -30.42 -11.14 -8.81
C LEU A 435 -31.17 -11.28 -7.46
N LYS A 436 -32.16 -12.18 -7.36
CA LYS A 436 -32.90 -12.38 -6.11
C LYS A 436 -32.05 -13.19 -5.10
N GLY A 437 -31.87 -12.64 -3.89
CA GLY A 437 -31.33 -13.36 -2.74
C GLY A 437 -29.80 -13.38 -2.57
N ARG A 438 -29.03 -12.59 -3.33
CA ARG A 438 -27.57 -12.49 -3.16
C ARG A 438 -27.15 -11.12 -2.63
N LYS A 439 -25.91 -11.03 -2.12
CA LYS A 439 -25.28 -9.76 -1.73
C LYS A 439 -24.63 -9.15 -2.97
N TYR A 440 -24.64 -7.81 -3.06
CA TYR A 440 -24.15 -7.08 -4.21
C TYR A 440 -23.44 -5.81 -3.78
N ASP A 441 -22.32 -5.54 -4.44
CA ASP A 441 -21.71 -4.21 -4.47
C ASP A 441 -22.27 -3.45 -5.67
N LEU A 442 -22.46 -2.14 -5.52
CA LEU A 442 -22.93 -1.26 -6.58
C LEU A 442 -21.83 -0.24 -6.86
N VAL A 443 -21.09 -0.46 -7.95
CA VAL A 443 -20.03 0.48 -8.35
C VAL A 443 -20.60 1.40 -9.41
N GLY A 444 -20.75 2.68 -9.09
CA GLY A 444 -21.14 3.72 -10.04
C GLY A 444 -19.87 4.39 -10.58
N SER A 445 -19.63 4.31 -11.87
CA SER A 445 -18.67 5.19 -12.53
C SER A 445 -19.39 6.42 -13.07
N TYR A 446 -18.72 7.58 -13.08
CA TYR A 446 -19.13 8.71 -13.91
C TYR A 446 -17.95 9.12 -14.77
N CYS A 447 -18.21 9.49 -16.01
CA CYS A 447 -17.20 9.96 -16.94
C CYS A 447 -17.62 11.35 -17.43
N LEU A 448 -17.06 12.38 -16.81
CA LEU A 448 -17.20 13.75 -17.30
C LEU A 448 -16.19 13.95 -18.43
N VAL A 449 -16.64 13.76 -19.67
CA VAL A 449 -15.87 14.20 -20.85
C VAL A 449 -16.10 15.70 -21.01
N SER A 450 -15.45 16.48 -20.16
CA SER A 450 -15.41 17.94 -20.24
C SER A 450 -13.97 18.39 -20.42
N SER A 451 -13.75 19.35 -21.33
CA SER A 451 -12.46 20.03 -21.48
C SER A 451 -12.18 21.05 -20.37
N GLN A 452 -13.06 21.17 -19.37
CA GLN A 452 -12.98 22.14 -18.28
C GLN A 452 -12.76 21.43 -16.94
N ALA A 453 -11.91 22.01 -16.09
CA ALA A 453 -11.76 21.58 -14.70
C ALA A 453 -13.05 21.88 -13.94
N VAL A 454 -13.62 20.87 -13.27
CA VAL A 454 -14.90 21.00 -12.57
C VAL A 454 -14.75 20.57 -11.12
N ALA A 455 -15.07 21.47 -10.19
CA ALA A 455 -15.27 21.12 -8.78
C ALA A 455 -16.74 20.78 -8.55
N VAL A 456 -17.06 19.48 -8.58
CA VAL A 456 -18.41 18.96 -8.32
C VAL A 456 -18.45 18.29 -6.97
N GLU A 457 -19.41 18.64 -6.12
CA GLU A 457 -19.73 17.83 -4.94
C GLU A 457 -20.94 16.96 -5.27
N VAL A 458 -20.77 15.64 -5.16
CA VAL A 458 -21.88 14.68 -5.29
C VAL A 458 -22.39 14.35 -3.89
N LYS A 459 -23.69 14.20 -3.69
CA LYS A 459 -24.26 13.59 -2.48
C LYS A 459 -25.09 12.38 -2.87
#